data_AF-X1ME10-F1
#
_entry.id   AF-X1ME10-F1
#
_cell.length_a   1.000
_cell.length_b   1.000
_cell.length_c   1.000
_cell.angle_alpha   90.00
_cell.angle_beta   90.00
_cell.angle_gamma   90.00
#
_symmetry.space_group_name_H-M   'P 1'
#
loop_
_entity.id
_entity.type
_entity.pdbx_description
1 polymer ?
#
loop_
_entity_poly.entity_id
_entity_poly.type
_entity_poly.pdbx_seq_one_letter_code
_entity_poly.pdbx_strand_id
1 'polypeptide(L)'
;MQPVNLCDFCFSPLEVSYDYKAMAEGLSREKLAGGPLSMWRYRDMLPVEGKEVDIGAGFTPLVKADNLGRELGLDRLYIKNDCLNPTYSFKDRVVSVAVTKAREFGFDTVACASTGNLAASVAAHAAKANMKAYVFVPSNVESGKLVGTAIYNPVLMT
;
A
#
# COMPACT_ATOMS: atom_id res chain seq x y z
N MET A 1 1.82 17.50 11.64
CA MET A 1 1.78 17.42 10.17
C MET A 1 0.35 17.71 9.72
N GLN A 2 0.13 18.36 8.58
CA GLN A 2 -1.20 18.55 7.99
C GLN A 2 -1.38 17.60 6.79
N PRO A 3 -2.62 17.21 6.43
CA PRO A 3 -2.91 16.34 5.30
C PRO A 3 -2.86 17.10 3.96
N VAL A 4 -1.74 17.74 3.66
CA VAL A 4 -1.49 18.43 2.40
C VAL A 4 -0.73 17.51 1.44
N ASN A 5 -1.10 17.53 0.16
CA ASN A 5 -0.46 16.74 -0.90
C ASN A 5 0.01 17.59 -2.09
N LEU A 6 -0.25 18.90 -2.05
CA LEU A 6 0.10 19.86 -3.09
C LEU A 6 0.73 21.09 -2.44
N CYS A 7 1.63 21.75 -3.16
CA CYS A 7 2.14 23.07 -2.78
C CYS A 7 1.09 24.15 -3.10
N ASP A 8 0.69 24.95 -2.11
CA ASP A 8 -0.33 26.00 -2.28
C ASP A 8 0.11 27.14 -3.23
N PHE A 9 1.41 27.24 -3.53
CA PHE A 9 1.94 28.27 -4.43
C PHE A 9 2.01 27.83 -5.89
N CYS A 10 2.53 26.62 -6.16
CA CYS A 10 2.78 26.15 -7.52
C CYS A 10 1.91 24.94 -7.94
N PHE A 11 1.09 24.40 -7.03
CA PHE A 11 0.25 23.21 -7.25
C PHE A 11 1.01 21.93 -7.63
N SER A 12 2.33 21.91 -7.45
CA SER A 12 3.13 20.69 -7.62
C SER A 12 2.84 19.69 -6.49
N PRO A 13 2.86 18.37 -6.77
CA PRO A 13 2.78 17.34 -5.74
C PRO A 13 3.89 17.50 -4.69
N LEU A 14 3.54 17.27 -3.42
CA LEU A 14 4.52 17.20 -2.35
C LEU A 14 5.22 15.84 -2.35
N GLU A 15 6.51 15.85 -2.01
CA GLU A 15 7.33 14.67 -1.85
C GLU A 15 7.66 14.42 -0.37
N VAL A 16 7.81 13.14 -0.01
CA VAL A 16 8.24 12.77 1.34
C VAL A 16 9.75 12.92 1.44
N SER A 17 10.21 13.78 2.34
CA SER A 17 11.63 13.95 2.67
C SER A 17 11.96 13.21 3.96
N TYR A 18 13.06 12.45 3.95
CA TYR A 18 13.53 11.69 5.10
C TYR A 18 14.92 12.17 5.56
N ASP A 19 15.14 12.18 6.87
CA ASP A 19 16.48 12.27 7.43
C ASP A 19 17.12 10.88 7.49
N TYR A 20 17.82 10.50 6.42
CA TYR A 20 18.48 9.21 6.32
C TYR A 20 19.59 9.00 7.36
N LYS A 21 20.22 10.07 7.87
CA LYS A 21 21.26 9.95 8.89
C LYS A 21 20.62 9.55 10.21
N ALA A 22 19.58 10.27 10.63
CA ALA A 22 18.83 9.96 11.84
C ALA A 22 18.18 8.57 11.76
N MET A 23 17.61 8.19 10.61
CA MET A 23 17.04 6.85 10.43
C MET A 23 18.08 5.74 10.57
N ALA A 24 19.29 5.94 10.03
CA ALA A 24 20.34 4.92 10.06
C ALA A 24 20.79 4.55 11.47
N GLU A 25 20.74 5.48 12.44
CA GLU A 25 21.14 5.24 13.83
C GLU A 25 20.27 4.17 14.53
N GLY A 26 19.01 4.02 14.11
CA GLY A 26 18.04 3.09 14.72
C GLY A 26 17.85 1.77 13.98
N LEU A 27 18.57 1.55 12.88
CA LEU A 27 18.36 0.44 11.95
C LEU A 27 19.48 -0.60 12.00
N SER A 28 19.11 -1.86 12.17
CA SER A 28 20.02 -3.00 12.03
C SER A 28 19.37 -4.15 11.27
N ARG A 29 20.20 -5.03 10.69
CA ARG A 29 19.69 -6.22 9.97
C ARG A 29 18.94 -7.14 10.92
N GLU A 30 19.41 -7.26 12.14
CA GLU A 30 18.85 -8.08 13.21
C GLU A 30 17.46 -7.55 13.61
N LYS A 31 17.33 -6.23 13.77
CA LYS A 31 16.04 -5.58 14.07
C LYS A 31 15.03 -5.81 12.97
N LEU A 32 15.43 -5.60 11.72
CA LEU A 32 14.56 -5.86 10.57
C LEU A 32 14.19 -7.35 10.48
N ALA A 33 15.14 -8.26 10.71
CA ALA A 33 14.95 -9.71 10.69
C ALA A 33 13.99 -10.20 11.78
N GLY A 34 14.03 -9.59 12.97
CA GLY A 34 13.10 -9.89 14.07
C GLY A 34 11.72 -9.23 13.95
N GLY A 35 11.52 -8.35 12.96
CA GLY A 35 10.23 -7.71 12.70
C GLY A 35 9.18 -8.66 12.10
N PRO A 36 7.92 -8.22 11.99
CA PRO A 36 6.85 -9.04 11.44
C PRO A 36 7.12 -9.44 9.98
N LEU A 37 6.49 -10.53 9.52
CA LEU A 37 6.54 -10.98 8.12
C LEU A 37 5.60 -10.15 7.24
N SER A 38 5.67 -8.83 7.35
CA SER A 38 4.94 -7.85 6.55
C SER A 38 5.85 -6.65 6.25
N MET A 39 5.34 -5.66 5.52
CA MET A 39 6.05 -4.41 5.25
C MET A 39 6.33 -3.62 6.54
N TRP A 40 5.58 -3.89 7.60
CA TRP A 40 5.72 -3.19 8.88
C TRP A 40 6.98 -3.58 9.64
N ARG A 41 7.77 -4.55 9.16
CA ARG A 41 9.16 -4.72 9.62
C ARG A 41 10.03 -3.49 9.38
N TYR A 42 9.64 -2.63 8.43
CA TYR A 42 10.32 -1.37 8.10
C TYR A 42 9.67 -0.17 8.78
N ARG A 43 8.92 -0.35 9.88
CA ARG A 43 8.15 0.71 10.54
C ARG A 43 8.94 1.99 10.79
N ASP A 44 10.19 1.88 11.21
CA ASP A 44 11.05 3.04 11.51
C ASP A 44 11.41 3.87 10.27
N MET A 45 11.19 3.33 9.06
CA MET A 45 11.38 4.01 7.77
C MET A 45 10.05 4.53 7.19
N LEU A 46 8.92 4.27 7.84
CA LEU A 46 7.61 4.67 7.35
C LEU A 46 7.14 5.92 8.10
N PRO A 47 6.47 6.85 7.42
CA PRO A 47 6.12 8.13 8.02
C PRO A 47 4.87 8.00 8.87
N VAL A 48 4.82 7.10 9.86
CA VAL A 48 3.65 6.87 10.75
C VAL A 48 4.11 6.67 12.20
N GLU A 49 3.25 7.08 13.14
CA GLU A 49 3.53 7.05 14.59
C GLU A 49 2.55 6.15 15.35
N GLY A 50 1.31 6.03 14.88
CA GLY A 50 0.25 5.25 15.50
C GLY A 50 0.32 3.75 15.21
N LYS A 51 -0.67 3.01 15.71
CA LYS A 51 -0.86 1.60 15.35
C LYS A 51 -0.98 1.51 13.83
N GLU A 52 -0.46 0.46 13.23
CA GLU A 52 -0.59 0.20 11.80
C GLU A 52 -1.98 -0.31 11.40
N VAL A 53 -2.35 -0.10 10.15
CA VAL A 53 -3.46 -0.80 9.48
C VAL A 53 -2.85 -1.91 8.63
N ASP A 54 -2.55 -3.04 9.25
CA ASP A 54 -1.93 -4.19 8.57
C ASP A 54 -2.93 -5.29 8.23
N ILE A 55 -3.01 -5.64 6.94
CA ILE A 55 -3.70 -6.84 6.44
C ILE A 55 -2.74 -7.97 6.05
N GLY A 56 -1.45 -7.83 6.37
CA GLY A 56 -0.37 -8.74 5.98
C GLY A 56 0.34 -8.33 4.70
N ALA A 57 0.33 -7.04 4.37
CA ALA A 57 0.93 -6.54 3.12
C ALA A 57 2.45 -6.66 3.18
N GLY A 58 3.09 -7.11 2.11
CA GLY A 58 4.55 -7.23 2.01
C GLY A 58 5.07 -8.65 2.25
N PHE A 59 6.38 -8.75 2.49
CA PHE A 59 7.10 -10.03 2.63
C PHE A 59 6.82 -11.08 1.53
N THR A 60 6.44 -10.61 0.34
CA THR A 60 6.10 -11.44 -0.81
C THR A 60 7.30 -12.19 -1.37
N PRO A 61 7.11 -13.30 -2.10
CA PRO A 61 8.20 -14.09 -2.64
C PRO A 61 9.12 -13.30 -3.59
N LEU A 62 10.42 -13.61 -3.53
CA LEU A 62 11.41 -13.25 -4.55
C LEU A 62 11.80 -14.53 -5.29
N VAL A 63 11.17 -14.75 -6.45
CA VAL A 63 11.26 -16.00 -7.20
C VAL A 63 12.41 -15.93 -8.20
N LYS A 64 13.36 -16.86 -8.13
CA LYS A 64 14.39 -16.97 -9.18
C LYS A 64 13.76 -17.55 -10.44
N ALA A 65 13.92 -16.85 -11.57
CA ALA A 65 13.26 -17.20 -12.83
C ALA A 65 14.25 -17.85 -13.80
N ASP A 66 14.68 -19.08 -13.52
CA ASP A 66 15.79 -19.72 -14.26
C ASP A 66 15.52 -19.89 -15.76
N ASN A 67 14.31 -20.32 -16.15
CA ASN A 67 13.99 -20.56 -17.57
C ASN A 67 13.93 -19.24 -18.36
N LEU A 68 13.26 -18.22 -17.81
CA LEU A 68 13.21 -16.89 -18.42
C LEU A 68 14.58 -16.22 -18.42
N GLY A 69 15.38 -16.44 -17.38
CA GLY A 69 16.76 -15.99 -17.30
C GLY A 69 17.60 -16.54 -18.45
N ARG A 70 17.54 -17.85 -18.70
CA ARG A 70 18.24 -18.47 -19.84
C ARG A 70 17.80 -17.90 -21.19
N GLU A 71 16.50 -17.73 -21.40
CA GLU A 71 15.95 -17.15 -22.63
C GLU A 71 16.46 -15.71 -22.88
N LEU A 72 16.62 -14.92 -21.81
CA LEU A 72 17.07 -13.53 -21.89
C LEU A 72 18.60 -13.36 -21.76
N GLY A 73 19.36 -14.44 -21.61
CA GLY A 73 20.81 -14.37 -21.36
C GLY A 73 21.20 -13.78 -19.99
N LEU A 74 20.34 -13.95 -18.98
CA LEU A 74 20.49 -13.43 -17.62
C LEU A 74 20.69 -14.55 -16.59
N ASP A 75 21.86 -14.59 -15.95
CA ASP A 75 22.18 -15.60 -14.91
C ASP A 75 21.49 -15.35 -13.55
N ARG A 76 21.03 -14.12 -13.32
CA ARG A 76 20.49 -13.66 -12.02
C ARG A 76 19.18 -12.90 -12.20
N LEU A 77 18.21 -13.52 -12.87
CA LEU A 77 16.86 -12.98 -12.97
C LEU A 77 15.98 -13.41 -11.79
N TYR A 78 15.36 -12.43 -11.13
CA TYR A 78 14.41 -12.64 -10.03
C TYR A 78 13.13 -11.84 -10.26
N ILE A 79 12.00 -12.43 -9.86
CA ILE A 79 10.67 -11.81 -9.92
C ILE A 79 10.22 -11.54 -8.49
N LYS A 80 10.02 -10.26 -8.15
CA LYS A 80 9.37 -9.86 -6.90
C LYS A 80 7.86 -9.95 -7.07
N ASN A 81 7.26 -11.03 -6.56
CA ASN A 81 5.86 -11.34 -6.85
C ASN A 81 4.89 -10.64 -5.88
N ASP A 82 4.67 -9.36 -6.09
CA ASP A 82 3.71 -8.57 -5.30
C ASP A 82 2.23 -8.84 -5.65
N CYS A 83 1.94 -9.71 -6.64
CA CYS A 83 0.59 -10.19 -6.91
C CYS A 83 0.07 -11.14 -5.81
N LEU A 84 0.93 -11.54 -4.86
CA LEU A 84 0.55 -12.37 -3.70
C LEU A 84 0.33 -11.57 -2.42
N ASN A 85 0.26 -10.24 -2.52
CA ASN A 85 -0.28 -9.45 -1.41
C ASN A 85 -1.78 -9.79 -1.17
N PRO A 86 -2.35 -9.46 0.00
CA PRO A 86 -3.71 -9.85 0.37
C PRO A 86 -4.82 -9.48 -0.63
N THR A 87 -4.73 -8.34 -1.30
CA THR A 87 -5.68 -7.93 -2.36
C THR A 87 -5.18 -8.25 -3.78
N TYR A 88 -4.17 -9.11 -3.87
CA TYR A 88 -3.47 -9.51 -5.09
C TYR A 88 -2.75 -8.36 -5.81
N SER A 89 -2.36 -7.32 -5.07
CA SER A 89 -1.70 -6.15 -5.64
C SER A 89 -0.63 -5.53 -4.75
N PHE A 90 0.42 -5.01 -5.37
CA PHE A 90 1.42 -4.16 -4.70
C PHE A 90 0.81 -2.92 -4.02
N LYS A 91 -0.40 -2.51 -4.43
CA LYS A 91 -1.10 -1.34 -3.87
C LYS A 91 -1.34 -1.46 -2.37
N ASP A 92 -1.40 -2.68 -1.84
CA ASP A 92 -1.54 -2.91 -0.40
C ASP A 92 -0.45 -2.25 0.42
N ARG A 93 0.78 -2.14 -0.11
CA ARG A 93 1.86 -1.49 0.61
C ARG A 93 1.58 -0.01 0.86
N VAL A 94 1.24 0.72 -0.20
CA VAL A 94 1.06 2.17 -0.11
C VAL A 94 -0.24 2.54 0.59
N VAL A 95 -1.30 1.76 0.38
CA VAL A 95 -2.60 1.99 1.03
C VAL A 95 -2.53 1.72 2.53
N SER A 96 -1.81 0.69 2.96
CA SER A 96 -1.53 0.42 4.38
C SER A 96 -0.97 1.65 5.12
N VAL A 97 0.02 2.32 4.52
CA VAL A 97 0.59 3.56 5.07
C VAL A 97 -0.41 4.71 4.99
N ALA A 98 -1.09 4.89 3.86
CA ALA A 98 -2.04 5.98 3.66
C ALA A 98 -3.22 5.93 4.63
N VAL A 99 -3.82 4.76 4.85
CA VAL A 99 -4.96 4.58 5.78
C VAL A 99 -4.49 4.71 7.23
N THR A 100 -3.29 4.21 7.55
CA THR A 100 -2.69 4.44 8.88
C THR A 100 -2.52 5.93 9.16
N LYS A 101 -1.97 6.68 8.20
CA LYS A 101 -1.80 8.13 8.32
C LYS A 101 -3.13 8.88 8.35
N ALA A 102 -4.12 8.46 7.56
CA ALA A 102 -5.45 9.06 7.57
C ALA A 102 -6.11 8.95 8.95
N ARG A 103 -5.97 7.78 9.60
CA ARG A 103 -6.43 7.59 10.99
C ARG A 103 -5.69 8.49 11.98
N GLU A 104 -4.38 8.69 11.83
CA GLU A 104 -3.61 9.62 12.68
C GLU A 104 -4.07 11.07 12.54
N PHE A 105 -4.51 11.47 11.35
CA PHE A 105 -5.13 12.77 11.13
C PHE A 105 -6.57 12.87 11.67
N GLY A 106 -7.11 11.80 12.26
CA GLY A 106 -8.46 11.77 12.83
C GLY A 106 -9.58 11.59 11.80
N PHE A 107 -9.25 11.19 10.56
CA PHE A 107 -10.28 10.86 9.58
C PHE A 107 -10.94 9.52 9.90
N ASP A 108 -12.25 9.42 9.63
CA ASP A 108 -13.05 8.20 9.73
C ASP A 108 -13.36 7.57 8.37
N THR A 109 -12.94 8.23 7.28
CA THR A 109 -13.36 7.95 5.91
C THR A 109 -12.16 8.03 4.97
N VAL A 110 -12.08 7.08 4.03
CA VAL A 110 -11.17 7.13 2.87
C VAL A 110 -11.95 6.98 1.59
N ALA A 111 -11.45 7.59 0.53
CA ALA A 111 -12.09 7.57 -0.77
C ALA A 111 -11.06 7.40 -1.90
N CYS A 112 -11.48 6.79 -3.01
CA CYS A 112 -10.68 6.77 -4.23
C CYS A 112 -11.56 6.75 -5.47
N ALA A 113 -11.04 7.30 -6.58
CA ALA A 113 -11.61 7.13 -7.91
C ALA A 113 -10.77 6.11 -8.66
N SER A 114 -11.21 4.85 -8.70
CA SER A 114 -10.46 3.74 -9.30
C SER A 114 -11.35 2.54 -9.57
N THR A 115 -11.09 1.83 -10.66
CA THR A 115 -11.87 0.66 -11.12
C THR A 115 -11.12 -0.66 -10.95
N GLY A 116 -10.05 -0.70 -10.14
CA GLY A 116 -9.15 -1.86 -10.08
C GLY A 116 -8.40 -1.98 -8.76
N ASN A 117 -7.14 -2.42 -8.83
CA ASN A 117 -6.31 -2.78 -7.66
C ASN A 117 -6.31 -1.76 -6.51
N LEU A 118 -6.29 -0.46 -6.82
CA LEU A 118 -6.32 0.57 -5.79
C LEU A 118 -7.65 0.59 -5.03
N ALA A 119 -8.78 0.42 -5.73
CA ALA A 119 -10.10 0.37 -5.11
C ALA A 119 -10.23 -0.82 -4.15
N ALA A 120 -9.80 -2.01 -4.59
CA ALA A 120 -9.81 -3.20 -3.74
C ALA A 120 -8.92 -3.02 -2.51
N SER A 121 -7.71 -2.48 -2.70
CA SER A 121 -6.78 -2.20 -1.61
C SER A 121 -7.34 -1.17 -0.61
N VAL A 122 -7.90 -0.05 -1.08
CA VAL A 122 -8.52 0.98 -0.22
C VAL A 122 -9.69 0.40 0.56
N ALA A 123 -10.59 -0.34 -0.09
CA ALA A 123 -11.73 -0.96 0.58
C ALA A 123 -11.28 -1.97 1.65
N ALA A 124 -10.30 -2.83 1.36
CA ALA A 124 -9.77 -3.82 2.30
C ALA A 124 -9.14 -3.18 3.55
N HIS A 125 -8.30 -2.14 3.36
CA HIS A 125 -7.65 -1.46 4.48
C HIS A 125 -8.64 -0.62 5.29
N ALA A 126 -9.62 0.02 4.65
CA ALA A 126 -10.69 0.72 5.35
C ALA A 126 -11.50 -0.23 6.24
N ALA A 127 -11.88 -1.40 5.70
CA ALA A 127 -12.56 -2.44 6.46
C ALA A 127 -11.72 -2.90 7.66
N LYS A 128 -10.41 -3.11 7.48
CA LYS A 128 -9.47 -3.44 8.57
C LYS A 128 -9.38 -2.33 9.64
N ALA A 129 -9.44 -1.07 9.22
CA ALA A 129 -9.33 0.09 10.09
C ALA A 129 -10.66 0.50 10.74
N ASN A 130 -11.78 -0.17 10.41
CA ASN A 130 -13.13 0.25 10.77
C ASN A 130 -13.44 1.70 10.30
N MET A 131 -13.01 2.03 9.08
CA MET A 131 -13.25 3.31 8.41
C MET A 131 -14.24 3.14 7.27
N LYS A 132 -14.98 4.20 6.93
CA LYS A 132 -15.85 4.23 5.76
C LYS A 132 -14.99 4.26 4.49
N ALA A 133 -15.38 3.51 3.47
CA ALA A 133 -14.74 3.52 2.15
C ALA A 133 -15.73 3.98 1.09
N TYR A 134 -15.36 5.00 0.31
CA TYR A 134 -16.09 5.41 -0.89
C TYR A 134 -15.26 5.15 -2.14
N VAL A 135 -15.81 4.39 -3.08
CA VAL A 135 -15.12 4.05 -4.33
C VAL A 135 -15.93 4.59 -5.49
N PHE A 136 -15.37 5.55 -6.21
CA PHE A 136 -15.96 6.17 -7.39
C PHE A 136 -15.48 5.46 -8.65
N VAL A 137 -16.42 4.98 -9.46
CA VAL A 137 -16.16 4.28 -10.73
C VAL A 137 -17.06 4.84 -11.82
N PRO A 138 -16.63 4.83 -13.10
CA PRO A 138 -17.54 5.12 -14.20
C PRO A 138 -18.71 4.13 -14.25
N SER A 139 -19.88 4.61 -14.68
CA SER A 139 -21.12 3.83 -14.76
C SER A 139 -21.05 2.63 -15.71
N ASN A 140 -20.10 2.62 -16.64
CA ASN A 140 -19.91 1.58 -17.65
C ASN A 140 -18.80 0.57 -17.29
N VAL A 141 -18.35 0.52 -16.04
CA VAL A 141 -17.34 -0.46 -15.61
C VAL A 141 -17.90 -1.88 -15.63
N GLU A 142 -17.13 -2.78 -16.24
CA GLU A 142 -17.41 -4.20 -16.23
C GLU A 142 -17.51 -4.74 -14.79
N SER A 143 -18.63 -5.39 -14.46
CA SER A 143 -18.95 -5.87 -13.11
C SER A 143 -17.87 -6.77 -12.51
N GLY A 144 -17.21 -7.59 -13.33
CA GLY A 144 -16.11 -8.47 -12.90
C GLY A 144 -14.96 -7.72 -12.22
N LYS A 145 -14.68 -6.47 -12.63
CA LYS A 145 -13.62 -5.64 -12.03
C LYS A 145 -14.00 -5.11 -10.65
N LEU A 146 -15.30 -5.03 -10.35
CA LEU A 146 -15.80 -4.50 -9.09
C LEU A 146 -15.87 -5.56 -7.98
N VAL A 147 -15.90 -6.85 -8.34
CA VAL A 147 -16.06 -7.96 -7.37
C VAL A 147 -15.01 -7.90 -6.27
N GLY A 148 -13.72 -7.79 -6.63
CA GLY A 148 -12.62 -7.73 -5.65
C GLY A 148 -12.68 -6.51 -4.72
N THR A 149 -13.36 -5.44 -5.12
CA THR A 149 -13.59 -4.27 -4.28
C THR A 149 -14.84 -4.45 -3.41
N ALA A 150 -15.93 -4.99 -3.98
CA ALA A 150 -17.23 -5.09 -3.35
C ALA A 150 -17.25 -6.03 -2.13
N ILE A 151 -16.42 -7.08 -2.11
CA ILE A 151 -16.33 -8.03 -0.99
C ILE A 151 -15.93 -7.38 0.34
N TYR A 152 -15.30 -6.20 0.30
CA TYR A 152 -14.90 -5.44 1.49
C TYR A 152 -15.96 -4.42 1.93
N ASN A 153 -17.16 -4.47 1.33
CA ASN A 153 -18.31 -3.63 1.66
C ASN A 153 -18.06 -2.09 1.62
N PRO A 154 -17.40 -1.54 0.58
CA PRO A 154 -17.35 -0.08 0.40
C PRO A 154 -18.68 0.46 -0.11
N VAL A 155 -18.88 1.77 0.02
CA VAL A 155 -19.91 2.50 -0.73
C VAL A 155 -19.41 2.69 -2.17
N LEU A 156 -19.94 1.88 -3.10
CA LEU A 156 -19.65 2.01 -4.52
C LEU A 156 -20.53 3.11 -5.14
N MET A 157 -19.89 4.09 -5.77
CA MET A 157 -20.52 5.20 -6.47
C MET A 157 -20.26 5.04 -7.97
N THR A 158 -21.27 4.58 -8.71
CA THR A 158 -21.22 4.26 -10.15
C THR A 158 -21.92 5.31 -11.00
#